data_AF-A0A3L7MWG8-F1
#
_entry.id   AF-A0A3L7MWG8-F1
#
_cell.length_a   1.000
_cell.length_b   1.000
_cell.length_c   1.000
_cell.angle_alpha   90.00
_cell.angle_beta   90.00
_cell.angle_gamma   90.00
#
_symmetry.space_group_name_H-M   'P 1'
#
loop_
_entity.id
_entity.type
_entity.pdbx_description
1 polymer ?
#
loop_
_entity_poly.entity_id
_entity_poly.type
_entity_poly.pdbx_seq_one_letter_code
_entity_poly.pdbx_strand_id
1 'polypeptide(L)'
;MQTIAARKNHLSELFALDLRSLGLFRIGIALILLYELLLRSFELSFFYTDQGATPREVLWHSPFPMGIVWWISPHMLSGSFAWQAFLFILSGLAGVALLLGYQTRWAIAISWFLLMGSHARQPMILQGNDVLLRCALFWSFFVPLGARFSLDSLSKNATTYHSNRILSWGTTAIILQLCILYFNAAIPKVSYEWRGDFNALYYVLNMDYFTNPFGYWVLQYPAILVLLTKATLLLEISIPFILLMPFGNAYLRLIAFAIMVGFHLGIYMCMDVGLFSFMCIAYWLVFLPSLFWDIVATFIPLKFLGSIVTGTEANGPEVLSTPGPRWLIPCLLIFVMVMNYQRYLNPPMVSDEASVIDNVGRIIGLDQYWAMFSPGVLK
;
A
#
# COMPACT_ATOMS: atom_id res chain seq x y z
N MET A 1 5.69 -12.28 47.38
CA MET A 1 5.11 -11.69 46.15
C MET A 1 6.11 -11.86 45.03
N GLN A 2 6.08 -13.02 44.37
CA GLN A 2 7.04 -13.46 43.38
C GLN A 2 6.31 -13.69 42.04
N THR A 3 6.92 -13.17 40.97
CA THR A 3 6.77 -13.62 39.56
C THR A 3 5.35 -13.74 38.99
N ILE A 4 4.79 -12.61 38.55
CA ILE A 4 3.94 -12.64 37.35
C ILE A 4 4.90 -12.83 36.18
N ALA A 5 5.15 -14.09 35.80
CA ALA A 5 5.76 -14.39 34.52
C ALA A 5 4.99 -13.62 33.45
N ALA A 6 5.67 -12.73 32.72
CA ALA A 6 5.11 -11.95 31.64
C ALA A 6 4.41 -12.89 30.65
N ARG A 7 3.09 -13.01 30.73
CA ARG A 7 2.29 -13.74 29.74
C ARG A 7 2.55 -13.01 28.43
N LYS A 8 3.34 -13.60 27.53
CA LYS A 8 3.54 -13.08 26.18
C LYS A 8 2.16 -12.83 25.59
N ASN A 9 1.80 -11.57 25.43
CA ASN A 9 0.51 -11.21 24.85
C ASN A 9 0.58 -11.50 23.35
N HIS A 10 0.04 -12.63 22.91
CA HIS A 10 0.11 -13.03 21.50
C HIS A 10 -0.47 -11.95 20.56
N LEU A 11 -1.47 -11.17 21.00
CA LEU A 11 -2.00 -10.07 20.20
C LEU A 11 -0.97 -8.97 19.96
N SER A 12 -0.11 -8.72 20.94
CA SER A 12 0.92 -7.70 20.85
C SER A 12 2.06 -8.13 19.91
N GLU A 13 2.36 -9.43 19.86
CA GLU A 13 3.28 -9.99 18.88
C GLU A 13 2.71 -9.91 17.45
N LEU A 14 1.41 -10.15 17.29
CA LEU A 14 0.75 -10.15 15.99
C LEU A 14 0.55 -8.75 15.40
N PHE A 15 0.10 -7.78 16.22
CA PHE A 15 -0.44 -6.52 15.70
C PHE A 15 0.35 -5.27 16.11
N ALA A 16 1.42 -5.41 16.90
CA ALA A 16 2.28 -4.27 17.18
C ALA A 16 3.27 -4.01 16.04
N LEU A 17 3.50 -2.73 15.74
CA LEU A 17 4.47 -2.25 14.75
C LEU A 17 5.49 -1.33 15.41
N ASP A 18 6.69 -1.27 14.84
CA ASP A 18 7.76 -0.37 15.32
C ASP A 18 7.59 1.03 14.71
N LEU A 19 7.65 2.08 15.54
CA LEU A 19 7.51 3.47 15.14
C LEU A 19 8.58 3.91 14.13
N ARG A 20 9.80 3.34 14.20
CA ARG A 20 10.87 3.64 13.26
C ARG A 20 10.53 3.10 11.87
N SER A 21 10.01 1.88 11.82
CA SER A 21 9.52 1.24 10.59
C SER A 21 8.33 1.99 9.97
N LEU A 22 7.44 2.53 10.80
CA LEU A 22 6.36 3.43 10.35
C LEU A 22 6.90 4.73 9.75
N GLY A 23 7.99 5.29 10.30
CA GLY A 23 8.67 6.45 9.70
C GLY A 23 9.30 6.13 8.33
N LEU A 24 9.93 4.95 8.17
CA LEU A 24 10.42 4.50 6.86
C LEU A 24 9.28 4.29 5.85
N PHE A 25 8.18 3.70 6.29
CA PHE A 25 6.97 3.57 5.46
C PHE A 25 6.44 4.92 5.00
N ARG A 26 6.35 5.92 5.90
CA ARG A 26 5.96 7.29 5.53
C ARG A 26 6.84 7.86 4.42
N ILE A 27 8.17 7.72 4.56
CA ILE A 27 9.14 8.17 3.55
C ILE A 27 8.91 7.41 2.23
N GLY A 28 8.76 6.09 2.28
CA GLY A 28 8.52 5.25 1.10
C GLY A 28 7.27 5.65 0.33
N ILE A 29 6.12 5.77 1.01
CA ILE A 29 4.86 6.15 0.34
C ILE A 29 4.91 7.60 -0.18
N ALA A 30 5.60 8.51 0.51
CA ALA A 30 5.77 9.88 0.05
C ALA A 30 6.65 9.99 -1.20
N LEU A 31 7.74 9.20 -1.26
CA LEU A 31 8.60 9.13 -2.45
C LEU A 31 7.84 8.60 -3.66
N ILE A 32 7.01 7.56 -3.47
CA ILE A 32 6.18 7.00 -4.53
C ILE A 32 5.15 8.03 -5.00
N LEU A 33 4.45 8.67 -4.06
CA LEU A 33 3.49 9.73 -4.37
C LEU A 33 4.12 10.85 -5.20
N LEU A 34 5.30 11.32 -4.80
CA LEU A 34 6.02 12.40 -5.49
C LEU A 34 6.53 11.96 -6.87
N TYR A 35 7.05 10.75 -6.97
CA TYR A 35 7.56 10.22 -8.24
C TYR A 35 6.43 9.99 -9.25
N GLU A 36 5.32 9.41 -8.81
CA GLU A 36 4.12 9.21 -9.63
C GLU A 36 3.53 10.55 -10.10
N LEU A 37 3.46 11.53 -9.19
CA LEU A 37 3.02 12.89 -9.52
C LEU A 37 3.95 13.55 -10.55
N LEU A 38 5.26 13.37 -10.42
CA LEU A 38 6.25 13.86 -11.39
C LEU A 38 6.04 13.23 -12.76
N LEU A 39 5.90 11.90 -12.84
CA LEU A 39 5.63 11.21 -14.11
C LEU A 39 4.35 11.72 -14.77
N ARG A 40 3.27 11.87 -14.00
CA ARG A 40 1.98 12.40 -14.50
C ARG A 40 2.07 13.86 -14.90
N SER A 41 2.97 14.64 -14.32
CA SER A 41 3.12 16.06 -14.64
C SER A 41 3.67 16.32 -16.04
N PHE A 42 4.45 15.39 -16.62
CA PHE A 42 4.96 15.52 -17.98
C PHE A 42 3.85 15.48 -19.03
N GLU A 43 2.78 14.73 -18.76
CA GLU A 43 1.62 14.58 -19.64
C GLU A 43 0.36 15.25 -19.05
N LEU A 44 0.56 16.29 -18.22
CA LEU A 44 -0.53 16.98 -17.51
C LEU A 44 -1.60 17.49 -18.48
N SER A 45 -1.18 18.14 -19.57
CA SER A 45 -2.09 18.66 -20.59
C SER A 45 -2.94 17.54 -21.21
N PHE A 46 -2.32 16.41 -21.53
CA PHE A 46 -2.97 15.32 -22.24
C PHE A 46 -3.96 14.54 -21.36
N PHE A 47 -3.63 14.26 -20.10
CA PHE A 47 -4.46 13.41 -19.24
C PHE A 47 -5.40 14.16 -18.30
N TYR A 48 -5.09 15.42 -17.93
CA TYR A 48 -5.82 16.11 -16.87
C TYR A 48 -6.59 17.35 -17.33
N THR A 49 -6.40 17.83 -18.57
CA THR A 49 -7.09 19.02 -19.08
C THR A 49 -8.25 18.70 -20.04
N ASP A 50 -9.15 19.66 -20.24
CA ASP A 50 -10.27 19.54 -21.19
C ASP A 50 -9.81 19.58 -22.66
N GLN A 51 -8.55 19.96 -22.93
CA GLN A 51 -7.95 19.94 -24.26
C GLN A 51 -7.26 18.58 -24.57
N GLY A 52 -7.17 17.71 -23.57
CA GLY A 52 -6.49 16.43 -23.66
C GLY A 52 -7.39 15.29 -24.15
N ALA A 53 -6.94 14.06 -23.97
CA ALA A 53 -7.62 12.85 -24.44
C ALA A 53 -8.92 12.53 -23.68
N THR A 54 -9.08 13.03 -22.45
CA THR A 54 -10.27 12.79 -21.62
C THR A 54 -10.86 14.10 -21.10
N PRO A 55 -11.57 14.88 -21.93
CA PRO A 55 -12.31 16.04 -21.45
C PRO A 55 -13.33 15.66 -20.37
N ARG A 56 -13.60 16.55 -19.41
CA ARG A 56 -14.52 16.24 -18.30
C ARG A 56 -15.93 15.87 -18.75
N GLU A 57 -16.40 16.43 -19.88
CA GLU A 57 -17.69 16.08 -20.50
C GLU A 57 -17.77 14.59 -20.85
N VAL A 58 -16.70 14.02 -21.41
CA VAL A 58 -16.62 12.59 -21.73
C VAL A 58 -16.68 11.74 -20.48
N LEU A 59 -16.04 12.19 -19.39
CA LEU A 59 -16.08 11.47 -18.11
C LEU A 59 -17.51 11.42 -17.53
N TRP A 60 -18.30 12.48 -17.64
CA TRP A 60 -19.69 12.49 -17.15
C TRP A 60 -20.60 11.47 -17.84
N HIS A 61 -20.25 11.09 -19.05
CA HIS A 61 -20.96 10.09 -19.84
C HIS A 61 -20.20 8.76 -19.94
N SER A 62 -19.13 8.59 -19.16
CA SER A 62 -18.28 7.41 -19.24
C SER A 62 -18.96 6.17 -18.64
N PRO A 63 -18.78 4.99 -19.25
CA PRO A 63 -19.22 3.71 -18.69
C PRO A 63 -18.42 3.30 -17.44
N PHE A 64 -17.44 4.10 -17.01
CA PHE A 64 -16.69 3.95 -15.76
C PHE A 64 -17.11 5.00 -14.73
N PRO A 65 -18.38 5.00 -14.26
CA PRO A 65 -18.85 6.04 -13.36
C PRO A 65 -18.06 5.98 -12.05
N MET A 66 -17.31 7.03 -11.70
CA MET A 66 -16.74 7.17 -10.34
C MET A 66 -17.76 7.72 -9.34
N GLY A 67 -19.02 7.86 -9.76
CA GLY A 67 -20.15 8.23 -8.93
C GLY A 67 -19.93 9.57 -8.23
N ILE A 68 -20.24 9.62 -6.93
CA ILE A 68 -20.12 10.85 -6.14
C ILE A 68 -18.67 11.36 -6.02
N VAL A 69 -17.65 10.52 -6.21
CA VAL A 69 -16.23 10.93 -6.10
C VAL A 69 -15.89 12.00 -7.13
N TRP A 70 -16.52 11.94 -8.30
CA TRP A 70 -16.40 12.96 -9.33
C TRP A 70 -16.92 14.34 -8.90
N TRP A 71 -18.01 14.37 -8.14
CA TRP A 71 -18.64 15.62 -7.68
C TRP A 71 -17.83 16.32 -6.60
N ILE A 72 -17.09 15.56 -5.80
CA ILE A 72 -16.25 16.09 -4.72
C ILE A 72 -14.78 16.26 -5.13
N SER A 73 -14.39 15.80 -6.33
CA SER A 73 -13.00 15.87 -6.80
C SER A 73 -12.61 17.30 -7.17
N PRO A 74 -11.56 17.88 -6.56
CA PRO A 74 -11.09 19.22 -6.93
C PRO A 74 -10.59 19.26 -8.39
N HIS A 75 -10.11 18.14 -8.92
CA HIS A 75 -9.67 18.04 -10.32
C HIS A 75 -10.84 18.09 -11.32
N MET A 76 -12.08 17.90 -10.87
CA MET A 76 -13.27 18.01 -11.74
C MET A 76 -13.88 19.41 -11.77
N LEU A 77 -13.45 20.33 -10.89
CA LEU A 77 -13.97 21.70 -10.83
C LEU A 77 -13.60 22.53 -12.09
N SER A 78 -12.41 22.34 -12.65
CA SER A 78 -11.97 22.97 -13.90
C SER A 78 -11.00 22.07 -14.65
N GLY A 79 -11.15 21.94 -15.96
CA GLY A 79 -10.20 21.23 -16.82
C GLY A 79 -9.17 22.16 -17.47
N SER A 80 -9.05 23.41 -17.01
CA SER A 80 -8.00 24.30 -17.51
C SER A 80 -6.61 23.83 -17.05
N PHE A 81 -5.59 24.04 -17.89
CA PHE A 81 -4.20 23.73 -17.55
C PHE A 81 -3.76 24.40 -16.24
N ALA A 82 -4.07 25.69 -16.07
CA ALA A 82 -3.69 26.44 -14.87
C ALA A 82 -4.26 25.84 -13.58
N TRP A 83 -5.51 25.39 -13.60
CA TRP A 83 -6.14 24.75 -12.45
C TRP A 83 -5.49 23.40 -12.11
N GLN A 84 -5.27 22.57 -13.13
CA GLN A 84 -4.63 21.26 -12.95
C GLN A 84 -3.19 21.41 -12.46
N ALA A 85 -2.43 22.36 -13.02
CA ALA A 85 -1.07 22.67 -12.58
C ALA A 85 -1.04 23.15 -11.11
N PHE A 86 -1.99 24.00 -10.71
CA PHE A 86 -2.13 24.42 -9.32
C PHE A 86 -2.35 23.23 -8.37
N LEU A 87 -3.26 22.32 -8.71
CA LEU A 87 -3.51 21.13 -7.90
C LEU A 87 -2.30 20.19 -7.85
N PHE A 88 -1.57 20.03 -8.96
CA PHE A 88 -0.34 19.24 -8.99
C PHE A 88 0.76 19.86 -8.10
N ILE A 89 0.94 21.17 -8.13
CA ILE A 89 1.87 21.86 -7.24
C ILE A 89 1.47 21.67 -5.77
N LEU A 90 0.17 21.82 -5.46
CA LEU A 90 -0.34 21.61 -4.11
C LEU A 90 -0.13 20.17 -3.63
N SER A 91 -0.37 19.17 -4.50
CA SER A 91 -0.07 17.76 -4.24
C SER A 91 1.42 17.54 -3.99
N GLY A 92 2.28 18.18 -4.77
CA GLY A 92 3.74 18.12 -4.60
C GLY A 92 4.19 18.69 -3.25
N LEU A 93 3.66 19.85 -2.86
CA LEU A 93 3.93 20.45 -1.56
C LEU A 93 3.45 19.57 -0.39
N ALA A 94 2.25 18.99 -0.51
CA ALA A 94 1.72 18.05 0.48
C ALA A 94 2.57 16.76 0.56
N GLY A 95 3.02 16.24 -0.58
CA GLY A 95 3.92 15.09 -0.66
C GLY A 95 5.30 15.36 -0.05
N VAL A 96 5.87 16.55 -0.26
CA VAL A 96 7.13 16.97 0.39
C VAL A 96 6.94 17.14 1.89
N ALA A 97 5.83 17.75 2.33
CA ALA A 97 5.51 17.84 3.75
C ALA A 97 5.36 16.45 4.39
N LEU A 98 4.72 15.51 3.69
CA LEU A 98 4.61 14.11 4.12
C LEU A 98 5.98 13.43 4.17
N LEU A 99 6.84 13.62 3.16
CA LEU A 99 8.19 13.08 3.10
C LEU A 99 9.02 13.53 4.31
N LEU A 100 9.00 14.83 4.62
CA LEU A 100 9.71 15.40 5.76
C LEU A 100 9.05 15.09 7.12
N GLY A 101 7.80 14.64 7.11
CA GLY A 101 7.00 14.45 8.32
C GLY A 101 6.73 15.79 9.01
N TYR A 102 6.36 16.81 8.24
CA TYR A 102 5.94 18.12 8.71
C TYR A 102 4.42 18.23 8.67
N GLN A 103 3.80 18.52 9.81
CA GLN A 103 2.35 18.53 9.95
C GLN A 103 1.73 17.23 9.40
N THR A 104 2.33 16.09 9.77
CA THR A 104 2.14 14.78 9.11
C THR A 104 0.67 14.41 8.95
N ARG A 105 -0.17 14.70 9.94
CA ARG A 105 -1.62 14.42 9.89
C ARG A 105 -2.33 15.17 8.76
N TRP A 106 -2.01 16.45 8.60
CA TRP A 106 -2.55 17.28 7.52
C TRP A 106 -1.93 16.92 6.17
N ALA A 107 -0.62 16.65 6.15
CA ALA A 107 0.07 16.21 4.93
C ALA A 107 -0.55 14.91 4.38
N ILE A 108 -0.88 13.93 5.25
CA ILE A 108 -1.61 12.72 4.86
C ILE A 108 -3.01 13.08 4.32
N ALA A 109 -3.77 13.92 5.05
CA ALA A 109 -5.13 14.27 4.66
C ALA A 109 -5.22 14.95 3.29
N ILE A 110 -4.35 15.94 3.07
CA ILE A 110 -4.29 16.68 1.81
C ILE A 110 -3.79 15.78 0.69
N SER A 111 -2.73 15.00 0.93
CA SER A 111 -2.19 14.06 -0.07
C SER A 111 -3.23 13.02 -0.48
N TRP A 112 -3.93 12.42 0.48
CA TRP A 112 -4.98 11.44 0.22
C TRP A 112 -6.14 12.05 -0.58
N PHE A 113 -6.63 13.22 -0.17
CA PHE A 113 -7.74 13.90 -0.84
C PHE A 113 -7.41 14.32 -2.28
N LEU A 114 -6.21 14.86 -2.51
CA LEU A 114 -5.78 15.26 -3.86
C LEU A 114 -5.49 14.04 -4.73
N LEU A 115 -4.89 12.97 -4.17
CA LEU A 115 -4.68 11.70 -4.87
C LEU A 115 -6.03 11.12 -5.33
N MET A 116 -7.01 11.05 -4.44
CA MET A 116 -8.39 10.65 -4.77
C MET A 116 -8.96 11.44 -5.94
N GLY A 117 -8.80 12.76 -5.90
CA GLY A 117 -9.27 13.64 -6.96
C GLY A 117 -8.58 13.37 -8.30
N SER A 118 -7.27 13.16 -8.27
CA SER A 118 -6.47 12.86 -9.47
C SER A 118 -6.86 11.51 -10.09
N HIS A 119 -7.15 10.49 -9.27
CA HIS A 119 -7.60 9.18 -9.72
C HIS A 119 -9.00 9.23 -10.33
N ALA A 120 -9.89 10.03 -9.72
CA ALA A 120 -11.22 10.25 -10.28
C ALA A 120 -11.17 11.00 -11.63
N ARG A 121 -10.18 11.89 -11.82
CA ARG A 121 -9.97 12.64 -13.06
C ARG A 121 -9.44 11.76 -14.20
N GLN A 122 -8.70 10.70 -13.89
CA GLN A 122 -8.19 9.80 -14.91
C GLN A 122 -8.20 8.33 -14.43
N PRO A 123 -9.38 7.69 -14.42
CA PRO A 123 -9.50 6.30 -13.97
C PRO A 123 -8.86 5.29 -14.93
N MET A 124 -8.63 5.64 -16.20
CA MET A 124 -8.19 4.70 -17.24
C MET A 124 -6.68 4.39 -17.20
N ILE A 125 -5.89 5.22 -16.53
CA ILE A 125 -4.43 5.00 -16.41
C ILE A 125 -4.05 4.43 -15.04
N LEU A 126 -5.05 4.10 -14.20
CA LEU A 126 -4.79 3.61 -12.86
C LEU A 126 -4.25 2.18 -12.89
N GLN A 127 -3.26 1.94 -12.07
CA GLN A 127 -2.59 0.65 -11.89
C GLN A 127 -2.72 0.18 -10.43
N GLY A 128 -2.21 -1.02 -10.14
CA GLY A 128 -2.27 -1.59 -8.79
C GLY A 128 -1.56 -0.75 -7.71
N ASN A 129 -0.51 0.01 -8.07
CA ASN A 129 0.17 0.90 -7.13
C ASN A 129 -0.75 2.02 -6.64
N ASP A 130 -1.57 2.60 -7.53
CA ASP A 130 -2.44 3.72 -7.23
C ASP A 130 -3.48 3.34 -6.17
N VAL A 131 -4.02 2.13 -6.30
CA VAL A 131 -4.95 1.53 -5.34
C VAL A 131 -4.25 1.32 -4.00
N LEU A 132 -3.06 0.72 -4.01
CA LEU A 132 -2.33 0.43 -2.77
C LEU A 132 -1.88 1.72 -2.06
N LEU A 133 -1.42 2.73 -2.81
CA LEU A 133 -0.99 4.03 -2.30
C LEU A 133 -2.15 4.77 -1.62
N ARG A 134 -3.32 4.78 -2.26
CA ARG A 134 -4.54 5.34 -1.68
C ARG A 134 -4.95 4.61 -0.40
N CYS A 135 -4.98 3.28 -0.40
CA CYS A 135 -5.28 2.49 0.79
C CYS A 135 -4.25 2.74 1.92
N ALA A 136 -2.96 2.80 1.58
CA ALA A 136 -1.88 3.09 2.50
C ALA A 136 -2.04 4.47 3.17
N LEU A 137 -2.31 5.51 2.37
CA LEU A 137 -2.58 6.87 2.87
C LEU A 137 -3.84 6.92 3.74
N PHE A 138 -4.91 6.20 3.36
CA PHE A 138 -6.12 6.12 4.17
C PHE A 138 -5.84 5.50 5.54
N TRP A 139 -5.19 4.34 5.60
CA TRP A 139 -4.89 3.70 6.88
C TRP A 139 -3.88 4.49 7.72
N SER A 140 -3.07 5.34 7.08
CA SER A 140 -2.13 6.24 7.75
C SER A 140 -2.81 7.30 8.63
N PHE A 141 -4.11 7.58 8.44
CA PHE A 141 -4.87 8.45 9.35
C PHE A 141 -4.91 7.93 10.80
N PHE A 142 -4.78 6.61 10.98
CA PHE A 142 -4.99 5.94 12.26
C PHE A 142 -3.68 5.52 12.95
N VAL A 143 -2.52 5.89 12.39
CA VAL A 143 -1.20 5.49 12.86
C VAL A 143 -0.26 6.70 12.93
N PRO A 144 0.57 6.85 13.98
CA PRO A 144 1.39 8.04 14.17
C PRO A 144 2.67 8.01 13.29
N LEU A 145 2.52 8.21 11.98
CA LEU A 145 3.66 8.25 11.03
C LEU A 145 4.63 9.40 11.29
N GLY A 146 4.20 10.43 12.03
CA GLY A 146 5.03 11.56 12.45
C GLY A 146 5.82 11.32 13.73
N ALA A 147 5.77 10.12 14.34
CA ALA A 147 6.43 9.86 15.62
C ALA A 147 7.96 9.74 15.53
N ARG A 148 8.49 9.34 14.37
CA ARG A 148 9.92 9.07 14.11
C ARG A 148 10.31 9.52 12.71
N PHE A 149 11.61 9.82 12.54
CA PHE A 149 12.18 10.32 11.27
C PHE A 149 11.40 11.52 10.70
N SER A 150 10.90 12.41 11.54
CA SER A 150 9.97 13.49 11.14
C SER A 150 10.38 14.83 11.75
N LEU A 151 10.06 15.92 11.07
CA LEU A 151 10.14 17.26 11.66
C LEU A 151 9.17 17.40 12.84
N ASP A 152 8.00 16.74 12.80
CA ASP A 152 7.03 16.73 13.90
C ASP A 152 7.63 16.15 15.20
N SER A 153 8.49 15.14 15.11
CA SER A 153 9.14 14.52 16.27
C SER A 153 10.21 15.41 16.92
N LEU A 154 10.70 16.42 16.20
CA LEU A 154 11.64 17.42 16.72
C LEU A 154 10.93 18.61 17.39
N SER A 155 9.61 18.70 17.27
CA SER A 155 8.82 19.77 17.88
C SER A 155 8.84 19.70 19.40
N LYS A 156 8.86 20.86 20.06
CA LYS A 156 8.70 20.95 21.54
C LYS A 156 7.36 20.39 22.02
N ASN A 157 6.34 20.38 21.16
CA ASN A 157 5.01 19.85 21.43
C ASN A 157 4.83 18.42 20.91
N ALA A 158 5.91 17.71 20.56
CA ALA A 158 5.84 16.35 20.06
C ALA A 158 5.26 15.40 21.13
N THR A 159 4.40 14.49 20.69
CA THR A 159 3.90 13.41 21.56
C THR A 159 5.07 12.56 22.04
N THR A 160 5.17 12.38 23.35
CA THR A 160 6.16 11.48 23.95
C THR A 160 5.65 10.04 23.85
N TYR A 161 6.50 9.14 23.36
CA TYR A 161 6.23 7.71 23.30
C TYR A 161 7.19 6.98 24.24
N HIS A 162 6.66 6.05 25.04
CA HIS A 162 7.42 5.30 26.04
C HIS A 162 7.97 3.97 25.51
N SER A 163 7.50 3.54 24.34
CA SER A 163 7.98 2.35 23.63
C SER A 163 8.17 2.66 22.14
N ASN A 164 9.13 1.99 21.49
CA ASN A 164 9.23 2.02 20.03
C ASN A 164 8.22 1.09 19.37
N ARG A 165 7.58 0.18 20.10
CA ARG A 165 6.49 -0.66 19.57
C ARG A 165 5.16 -0.10 20.01
N ILE A 166 4.22 0.03 19.08
CA ILE A 166 2.85 0.47 19.37
C ILE A 166 1.83 -0.56 18.92
N LEU A 167 0.73 -0.67 19.67
CA LEU A 167 -0.41 -1.51 19.33
C LEU A 167 -1.67 -0.64 19.28
N SER A 168 -2.37 -0.64 18.15
CA SER A 168 -3.65 0.04 17.99
C SER A 168 -4.48 -0.64 16.91
N TRP A 169 -5.76 -0.27 16.78
CA TRP A 169 -6.54 -0.70 15.62
C TRP A 169 -5.95 -0.22 14.29
N GLY A 170 -5.22 0.91 14.29
CA GLY A 170 -4.55 1.41 13.09
C GLY A 170 -3.39 0.50 12.66
N THR A 171 -2.59 -0.01 13.60
CA THR A 171 -1.53 -0.98 13.28
C THR A 171 -2.12 -2.30 12.79
N THR A 172 -3.22 -2.76 13.41
CA THR A 172 -3.99 -3.91 12.93
C THR A 172 -4.48 -3.70 11.49
N ALA A 173 -5.00 -2.51 11.16
CA ALA A 173 -5.50 -2.22 9.82
C ALA A 173 -4.38 -2.22 8.77
N ILE A 174 -3.23 -1.61 9.06
CA ILE A 174 -2.06 -1.64 8.17
C ILE A 174 -1.64 -3.07 7.87
N ILE A 175 -1.56 -3.92 8.89
CA ILE A 175 -1.15 -5.32 8.74
C ILE A 175 -2.17 -6.10 7.92
N LEU A 176 -3.45 -6.02 8.29
CA LEU A 176 -4.51 -6.76 7.61
C LEU A 176 -4.74 -6.27 6.18
N GLN A 177 -4.53 -5.00 5.86
CA GLN A 177 -4.59 -4.49 4.50
C GLN A 177 -3.56 -5.18 3.58
N LEU A 178 -2.34 -5.47 4.07
CA LEU A 178 -1.36 -6.22 3.29
C LEU A 178 -1.73 -7.70 3.18
N CYS A 179 -2.27 -8.30 4.25
CA CYS A 179 -2.80 -9.66 4.19
C CYS A 179 -3.93 -9.79 3.16
N ILE A 180 -4.84 -8.81 3.13
CA ILE A 180 -5.95 -8.72 2.17
C ILE A 180 -5.41 -8.62 0.75
N LEU A 181 -4.38 -7.80 0.50
CA LEU A 181 -3.75 -7.71 -0.82
C LEU A 181 -3.25 -9.08 -1.30
N TYR A 182 -2.38 -9.75 -0.55
CA TYR A 182 -1.78 -11.01 -1.01
C TYR A 182 -2.80 -12.15 -1.09
N PHE A 183 -3.70 -12.24 -0.12
CA PHE A 183 -4.73 -13.26 -0.11
C PHE A 183 -5.67 -13.13 -1.32
N ASN A 184 -6.08 -11.89 -1.65
CA ASN A 184 -6.92 -11.63 -2.82
C ASN A 184 -6.14 -11.64 -4.15
N ALA A 185 -4.80 -11.55 -4.11
CA ALA A 185 -3.95 -11.84 -5.26
C ALA A 185 -3.86 -13.33 -5.59
N ALA A 186 -3.90 -14.18 -4.56
CA ALA A 186 -3.78 -15.62 -4.71
C ALA A 186 -5.11 -16.32 -5.06
N ILE A 187 -6.21 -15.95 -4.38
CA ILE A 187 -7.50 -16.65 -4.52
C ILE A 187 -7.95 -16.76 -5.99
N PRO A 188 -7.91 -15.69 -6.80
CA PRO A 188 -8.39 -15.75 -8.17
C PRO A 188 -7.54 -16.63 -9.10
N LYS A 189 -6.28 -16.95 -8.74
CA LYS A 189 -5.36 -17.75 -9.56
C LYS A 189 -5.70 -19.24 -9.49
N VAL A 190 -6.81 -19.63 -10.13
CA VAL A 190 -7.37 -20.99 -10.11
C VAL A 190 -7.29 -21.71 -11.45
N SER A 191 -6.90 -21.04 -12.53
CA SER A 191 -6.84 -21.66 -13.86
C SER A 191 -5.78 -22.76 -13.97
N TYR A 192 -5.86 -23.51 -15.07
CA TYR A 192 -4.94 -24.59 -15.38
C TYR A 192 -3.48 -24.10 -15.49
N GLU A 193 -3.26 -22.89 -16.01
CA GLU A 193 -1.91 -22.31 -16.15
C GLU A 193 -1.27 -22.03 -14.78
N TRP A 194 -2.08 -21.71 -13.77
CA TRP A 194 -1.61 -21.42 -12.42
C TRP A 194 -1.41 -22.70 -11.60
N ARG A 195 -2.33 -23.67 -11.69
CA ARG A 195 -2.39 -24.82 -10.76
C ARG A 195 -2.20 -26.19 -11.39
N GLY A 196 -2.39 -26.31 -12.70
CA GLY A 196 -2.29 -27.56 -13.45
C GLY A 196 -0.87 -27.78 -13.98
N ASP A 197 -0.51 -27.00 -15.00
CA ASP A 197 0.80 -27.11 -15.67
C ASP A 197 1.85 -26.11 -15.13
N PHE A 198 1.42 -25.12 -14.35
CA PHE A 198 2.26 -24.05 -13.78
C PHE A 198 2.98 -23.17 -14.83
N ASN A 199 2.41 -23.06 -16.03
CA ASN A 199 2.95 -22.21 -17.11
C ASN A 199 2.44 -20.76 -17.07
N ALA A 200 1.75 -20.31 -16.02
CA ALA A 200 1.21 -18.95 -15.95
C ALA A 200 2.26 -17.86 -16.24
N LEU A 201 3.44 -17.91 -15.60
CA LEU A 201 4.50 -16.93 -15.86
C LEU A 201 5.09 -17.03 -17.27
N TYR A 202 5.08 -18.21 -17.90
CA TYR A 202 5.43 -18.32 -19.32
C TYR A 202 4.48 -17.48 -20.17
N TYR A 203 3.17 -17.60 -19.95
CA TYR A 203 2.18 -16.81 -20.71
C TYR A 203 2.25 -15.32 -20.39
N VAL A 204 2.41 -14.95 -19.12
CA VAL A 204 2.54 -13.55 -18.69
C VAL A 204 3.74 -12.88 -19.36
N LEU A 205 4.92 -13.52 -19.34
CA LEU A 205 6.13 -12.93 -19.93
C LEU A 205 6.16 -13.00 -21.47
N ASN A 206 5.26 -13.76 -22.11
CA ASN A 206 5.06 -13.67 -23.56
C ASN A 206 4.13 -12.51 -23.95
N MET A 207 3.58 -11.76 -22.99
CA MET A 207 2.89 -10.50 -23.28
C MET A 207 3.93 -9.38 -23.39
N ASP A 208 4.29 -9.01 -24.62
CA ASP A 208 5.35 -8.03 -24.90
C ASP A 208 5.12 -6.69 -24.19
N TYR A 209 3.86 -6.27 -24.03
CA TYR A 209 3.50 -5.03 -23.34
C TYR A 209 3.93 -5.02 -21.86
N PHE A 210 3.98 -6.19 -21.20
CA PHE A 210 4.29 -6.31 -19.78
C PHE A 210 5.71 -6.78 -19.50
N THR A 211 6.55 -7.02 -20.51
CA THR A 211 7.80 -7.78 -20.33
C THR A 211 9.04 -6.90 -20.49
N ASN A 212 9.91 -6.95 -19.49
CA ASN A 212 11.20 -6.26 -19.51
C ASN A 212 12.31 -7.13 -20.12
N PRO A 213 13.49 -6.56 -20.49
CA PRO A 213 14.60 -7.31 -21.09
C PRO A 213 15.04 -8.55 -20.29
N PHE A 214 15.05 -8.46 -18.96
CA PHE A 214 15.40 -9.61 -18.12
C PHE A 214 14.28 -10.67 -18.11
N GLY A 215 13.01 -10.29 -18.27
CA GLY A 215 11.90 -11.22 -18.47
C GLY A 215 12.08 -12.07 -19.73
N TYR A 216 12.47 -11.45 -20.85
CA TYR A 216 12.81 -12.17 -22.08
C TYR A 216 13.99 -13.14 -21.92
N TRP A 217 14.96 -12.80 -21.09
CA TRP A 217 16.04 -13.71 -20.74
C TRP A 217 15.55 -14.91 -19.93
N VAL A 218 14.68 -14.69 -18.93
CA VAL A 218 14.08 -15.77 -18.12
C VAL A 218 13.19 -16.69 -18.96
N LEU A 219 12.52 -16.19 -20.02
CA LEU A 219 11.72 -17.01 -20.95
C LEU A 219 12.49 -18.17 -21.58
N GLN A 220 13.81 -18.05 -21.71
CA GLN A 220 14.66 -19.12 -22.25
C GLN A 220 14.79 -20.33 -21.32
N TYR A 221 14.25 -20.26 -20.09
CA TYR A 221 14.37 -21.29 -19.07
C TYR A 221 12.99 -21.74 -18.55
N PRO A 222 12.25 -22.57 -19.29
CA PRO A 222 10.89 -23.02 -18.92
C PRO A 222 10.79 -23.66 -17.52
N ALA A 223 11.80 -24.44 -17.11
CA ALA A 223 11.84 -25.05 -15.79
C ALA A 223 11.89 -24.01 -14.65
N ILE A 224 12.59 -22.89 -14.87
CA ILE A 224 12.66 -21.78 -13.92
C ILE A 224 11.28 -21.10 -13.84
N LEU A 225 10.61 -20.87 -14.98
CA LEU A 225 9.28 -20.28 -15.02
C LEU A 225 8.25 -21.11 -14.24
N VAL A 226 8.26 -22.44 -14.40
CA VAL A 226 7.39 -23.34 -13.62
C VAL A 226 7.66 -23.23 -12.13
N LEU A 227 8.94 -23.17 -11.72
CA LEU A 227 9.31 -22.99 -10.32
C LEU A 227 8.84 -21.63 -9.78
N LEU A 228 9.03 -20.56 -10.56
CA LEU A 228 8.60 -19.21 -10.19
C LEU A 228 7.08 -19.11 -10.11
N THR A 229 6.32 -19.74 -11.01
CA THR A 229 4.84 -19.78 -10.93
C THR A 229 4.39 -20.42 -9.61
N LYS A 230 5.00 -21.55 -9.22
CA LYS A 230 4.73 -22.20 -7.94
C LYS A 230 5.12 -21.32 -6.76
N ALA A 231 6.29 -20.67 -6.83
CA ALA A 231 6.78 -19.79 -5.78
C ALA A 231 5.85 -18.59 -5.58
N THR A 232 5.40 -17.94 -6.65
CA THR A 232 4.42 -16.83 -6.60
C THR A 232 3.17 -17.25 -5.83
N LEU A 233 2.53 -18.37 -6.20
CA LEU A 233 1.33 -18.86 -5.52
C LEU A 233 1.60 -19.19 -4.05
N LEU A 234 2.71 -19.88 -3.78
CA LEU A 234 3.08 -20.25 -2.41
C LEU A 234 3.28 -19.01 -1.54
N LEU A 235 3.98 -18.00 -2.05
CA LEU A 235 4.23 -16.76 -1.32
C LEU A 235 2.94 -15.98 -1.07
N GLU A 236 2.15 -15.72 -2.11
CA GLU A 236 0.90 -14.96 -1.96
C GLU A 236 -0.09 -15.62 -0.98
N ILE A 237 -0.18 -16.96 -0.98
CA ILE A 237 -1.02 -17.70 -0.03
C ILE A 237 -0.43 -17.69 1.38
N SER A 238 0.88 -17.94 1.52
CA SER A 238 1.52 -18.17 2.82
C SER A 238 1.75 -16.89 3.63
N ILE A 239 2.00 -15.76 2.98
CA ILE A 239 2.37 -14.50 3.64
C ILE A 239 1.33 -14.04 4.67
N PRO A 240 0.01 -14.01 4.39
CA PRO A 240 -1.00 -13.68 5.40
C PRO A 240 -0.89 -14.53 6.67
N PHE A 241 -0.63 -15.83 6.54
CA PHE A 241 -0.49 -16.74 7.67
C PHE A 241 0.83 -16.53 8.42
N ILE A 242 1.92 -16.25 7.71
CA ILE A 242 3.23 -15.94 8.31
C ILE A 242 3.14 -14.64 9.13
N LEU A 243 2.53 -13.60 8.57
CA LEU A 243 2.36 -12.31 9.25
C LEU A 243 1.45 -12.41 10.49
N LEU A 244 0.48 -13.32 10.44
CA LEU A 244 -0.45 -13.62 11.52
C LEU A 244 0.01 -14.79 12.40
N MET A 245 1.29 -15.16 12.35
CA MET A 245 1.87 -16.18 13.22
C MET A 245 2.31 -15.57 14.57
N PRO A 246 1.81 -16.06 15.72
CA PRO A 246 2.07 -15.45 17.03
C PRO A 246 3.46 -15.80 17.60
N PHE A 247 4.17 -16.77 17.02
CA PHE A 247 5.47 -17.26 17.49
C PHE A 247 6.59 -16.83 16.54
N GLY A 248 7.76 -16.48 17.09
CA GLY A 248 8.94 -16.14 16.27
C GLY A 248 8.75 -14.89 15.39
N ASN A 249 7.77 -14.05 15.72
CA ASN A 249 7.24 -13.02 14.84
C ASN A 249 8.31 -12.08 14.29
N ALA A 250 9.27 -11.63 15.11
CA ALA A 250 10.35 -10.76 14.64
C ALA A 250 11.23 -11.40 13.56
N TYR A 251 11.73 -12.62 13.78
CA TYR A 251 12.57 -13.32 12.81
C TYR A 251 11.78 -13.68 11.54
N LEU A 252 10.55 -14.16 11.70
CA LEU A 252 9.67 -14.47 10.57
C LEU A 252 9.38 -13.22 9.73
N ARG A 253 9.10 -12.07 10.37
CA ARG A 253 8.90 -10.81 9.66
C ARG A 253 10.14 -10.36 8.91
N LEU A 254 11.34 -10.54 9.47
CA LEU A 254 12.59 -10.17 8.80
C LEU A 254 12.87 -11.08 7.58
N ILE A 255 12.65 -12.39 7.73
CA ILE A 255 12.78 -13.36 6.63
C ILE A 255 11.73 -13.06 5.54
N ALA A 256 10.46 -12.87 5.93
CA ALA A 256 9.37 -12.54 5.01
C ALA A 256 9.66 -11.22 4.28
N PHE A 257 10.15 -10.20 4.98
CA PHE A 257 10.58 -8.94 4.38
C PHE A 257 11.64 -9.17 3.30
N ALA A 258 12.71 -9.91 3.60
CA ALA A 258 13.78 -10.17 2.63
C ALA A 258 13.27 -10.95 1.40
N ILE A 259 12.47 -12.01 1.63
CA ILE A 259 11.86 -12.80 0.55
C ILE A 259 10.96 -11.93 -0.32
N MET A 260 10.11 -11.11 0.29
CA MET A 260 9.12 -10.33 -0.44
C MET A 260 9.73 -9.12 -1.15
N VAL A 261 10.80 -8.53 -0.62
CA VAL A 261 11.62 -7.57 -1.37
C VAL A 261 12.23 -8.25 -2.59
N GLY A 262 12.82 -9.44 -2.45
CA GLY A 262 13.36 -10.21 -3.57
C GLY A 262 12.29 -10.57 -4.61
N PHE A 263 11.10 -10.97 -4.15
CA PHE A 263 9.95 -11.26 -5.00
C PHE A 263 9.53 -10.05 -5.85
N HIS A 264 9.36 -8.88 -5.23
CA HIS A 264 8.95 -7.65 -5.94
C HIS A 264 10.05 -7.08 -6.83
N LEU A 265 11.32 -7.21 -6.45
CA LEU A 265 12.45 -6.88 -7.33
C LEU A 265 12.51 -7.83 -8.53
N GLY A 266 12.25 -9.12 -8.33
CA GLY A 266 12.13 -10.11 -9.41
C GLY A 266 11.01 -9.76 -10.38
N ILE A 267 9.82 -9.39 -9.87
CA ILE A 267 8.72 -8.89 -10.69
C ILE A 267 9.16 -7.65 -11.48
N TYR A 268 9.76 -6.65 -10.83
CA TYR A 268 10.21 -5.43 -11.50
C TYR A 268 11.23 -5.70 -12.62
N MET A 269 12.18 -6.60 -12.38
CA MET A 269 13.17 -6.97 -13.39
C MET A 269 12.55 -7.68 -14.58
N CYS A 270 11.57 -8.58 -14.34
CA CYS A 270 10.94 -9.37 -15.39
C CYS A 270 9.81 -8.65 -16.11
N MET A 271 9.08 -7.77 -15.42
CA MET A 271 7.80 -7.23 -15.85
C MET A 271 7.66 -5.73 -15.63
N ASP A 272 7.03 -5.05 -16.57
CA ASP A 272 6.58 -3.67 -16.43
C ASP A 272 5.16 -3.62 -15.84
N VAL A 273 5.09 -3.46 -14.52
CA VAL A 273 3.83 -3.29 -13.78
C VAL A 273 3.77 -1.91 -13.11
N GLY A 274 4.45 -0.92 -13.71
CA GLY A 274 4.59 0.42 -13.14
C GLY A 274 5.23 0.41 -11.76
N LEU A 275 4.70 1.24 -10.85
CA LEU A 275 5.26 1.41 -9.50
C LEU A 275 4.82 0.36 -8.48
N PHE A 276 4.09 -0.67 -8.91
CA PHE A 276 3.47 -1.62 -7.98
C PHE A 276 4.49 -2.36 -7.11
N SER A 277 5.58 -2.86 -7.70
CA SER A 277 6.66 -3.52 -6.96
C SER A 277 7.28 -2.61 -5.90
N PHE A 278 7.57 -1.36 -6.24
CA PHE A 278 8.14 -0.39 -5.30
C PHE A 278 7.15 -0.01 -4.19
N MET A 279 5.85 0.11 -4.51
CA MET A 279 4.81 0.35 -3.52
C MET A 279 4.65 -0.81 -2.55
N CYS A 280 4.70 -2.05 -3.03
CA CYS A 280 4.74 -3.22 -2.17
C CYS A 280 5.97 -3.22 -1.27
N ILE A 281 7.17 -2.91 -1.80
CA ILE A 281 8.41 -2.81 -1.01
C ILE A 281 8.29 -1.73 0.06
N ALA A 282 7.80 -0.53 -0.31
CA ALA A 282 7.56 0.56 0.63
C ALA A 282 6.60 0.14 1.74
N TYR A 283 5.52 -0.58 1.40
CA TYR A 283 4.58 -1.13 2.37
C TYR A 283 5.25 -2.13 3.31
N TRP A 284 6.09 -3.02 2.78
CA TRP A 284 6.83 -4.01 3.56
C TRP A 284 7.76 -3.38 4.62
N LEU A 285 8.18 -2.12 4.47
CA LEU A 285 8.98 -1.42 5.46
C LEU A 285 8.32 -1.38 6.84
N VAL A 286 6.98 -1.37 6.95
CA VAL A 286 6.29 -1.37 8.26
C VAL A 286 6.57 -2.65 9.06
N PHE A 287 6.89 -3.75 8.38
CA PHE A 287 7.09 -5.06 9.01
C PHE A 287 8.50 -5.28 9.54
N LEU A 288 9.44 -4.34 9.30
CA LEU A 288 10.77 -4.40 9.91
C LEU A 288 10.60 -4.37 11.45
N PRO A 289 11.00 -5.43 12.17
CA PRO A 289 10.82 -5.51 13.62
C PRO A 289 11.88 -4.68 14.36
N SER A 290 11.72 -4.48 15.67
CA SER A 290 12.74 -3.82 16.50
C SER A 290 14.11 -4.48 16.37
N LEU A 291 14.16 -5.82 16.24
CA LEU A 291 15.39 -6.58 15.97
C LEU A 291 16.22 -6.04 14.79
N PHE A 292 15.57 -5.63 13.70
CA PHE A 292 16.26 -5.03 12.54
C PHE A 292 16.99 -3.74 12.96
N TRP A 293 16.30 -2.90 13.71
CA TRP A 293 16.85 -1.63 14.16
C TRP A 293 17.96 -1.78 15.19
N ASP A 294 17.86 -2.80 16.04
CA ASP A 294 18.90 -3.10 17.03
C ASP A 294 20.19 -3.55 16.33
N ILE A 295 20.06 -4.35 15.26
CA ILE A 295 21.19 -4.69 14.37
C ILE A 295 21.76 -3.43 13.72
N VAL A 296 20.93 -2.57 13.12
CA VAL A 296 21.39 -1.32 12.48
C VAL A 296 22.12 -0.41 13.46
N ALA A 297 21.64 -0.32 14.71
CA ALA A 297 22.25 0.49 15.76
C ALA A 297 23.67 0.02 16.16
N THR A 298 24.03 -1.25 15.88
CA THR A 298 25.41 -1.72 16.07
C THR A 298 26.38 -1.17 15.04
N PHE A 299 25.90 -0.80 13.84
CA PHE A 299 26.72 -0.28 12.74
C PHE A 299 26.67 1.25 12.61
N ILE A 300 25.56 1.88 13.01
CA ILE A 300 25.34 3.32 12.92
C ILE A 300 25.19 3.88 14.35
N PRO A 301 26.18 4.64 14.88
CA PRO A 301 26.15 5.09 16.26
C PRO A 301 24.90 5.92 16.58
N LEU A 302 24.21 5.58 17.67
CA LEU A 302 22.99 6.23 18.16
C LEU A 302 23.09 7.77 18.30
N LYS A 303 24.29 8.33 18.41
CA LYS A 303 24.56 9.78 18.40
C LYS A 303 24.02 10.47 17.13
N PHE A 304 24.02 9.80 15.98
CA PHE A 304 23.42 10.32 14.74
C PHE A 304 21.90 10.09 14.67
N LEU A 305 21.37 9.23 15.53
CA LEU A 305 19.95 8.89 15.66
C LEU A 305 19.28 9.53 16.90
N GLY A 306 19.98 10.48 17.54
CA GLY A 306 19.85 10.86 18.96
C GLY A 306 18.55 11.51 19.44
N SER A 307 17.55 11.71 18.59
CA SER A 307 16.18 12.09 18.99
C SER A 307 15.11 11.11 18.47
N ILE A 308 15.53 10.07 17.75
CA ILE A 308 14.68 9.19 16.94
C ILE A 308 14.57 7.78 17.57
N VAL A 309 15.37 7.46 18.59
CA VAL A 309 15.49 6.07 19.09
C VAL A 309 15.09 5.92 20.55
N THR A 310 14.89 7.00 21.31
CA THR A 310 14.62 6.94 22.76
C THR A 310 13.17 6.59 23.07
N GLY A 311 12.77 5.36 22.75
CA GLY A 311 11.85 4.60 23.56
C GLY A 311 12.69 3.64 24.39
N THR A 312 12.67 3.77 25.71
CA THR A 312 13.16 2.70 26.58
C THR A 312 12.42 1.41 26.23
N GLU A 313 13.09 0.25 26.25
CA GLU A 313 12.42 -1.04 26.27
C GLU A 313 11.62 -1.19 27.58
N ALA A 314 10.53 -0.43 27.70
CA ALA A 314 9.49 -0.75 28.68
C ALA A 314 8.88 -2.09 28.28
N ASN A 315 8.42 -2.85 29.28
CA ASN A 315 7.95 -4.25 29.23
C ASN A 315 6.77 -4.54 28.26
N GLY A 316 6.88 -4.23 26.97
CA GLY A 316 5.86 -4.45 25.93
C GLY A 316 5.58 -3.24 25.03
N PRO A 317 4.72 -3.41 24.01
CA PRO A 317 4.28 -2.31 23.17
C PRO A 317 3.35 -1.36 23.92
N GLU A 318 3.44 -0.08 23.59
CA GLU A 318 2.53 0.96 24.06
C GLU A 318 1.17 0.84 23.35
N VAL A 319 0.10 0.67 24.11
CA VAL A 319 -1.26 0.53 23.56
C VAL A 319 -1.88 1.91 23.34
N LEU A 320 -2.15 2.27 22.09
CA LEU A 320 -2.71 3.56 21.73
C LEU A 320 -4.20 3.46 21.46
N SER A 321 -4.95 4.49 21.86
CA SER A 321 -6.31 4.69 21.35
C SER A 321 -6.25 5.12 19.89
N THR A 322 -7.17 4.60 19.07
CA THR A 322 -7.35 5.08 17.71
C THR A 322 -8.29 6.27 17.66
N PRO A 323 -8.06 7.27 16.78
CA PRO A 323 -9.00 8.35 16.57
C PRO A 323 -10.40 7.82 16.18
N GLY A 324 -11.43 8.41 16.77
CA GLY A 324 -12.82 8.04 16.51
C GLY A 324 -13.34 6.85 17.32
N PRO A 325 -14.52 6.30 16.96
CA PRO A 325 -15.12 5.19 17.68
C PRO A 325 -14.31 3.90 17.55
N ARG A 326 -14.21 3.12 18.63
CA ARG A 326 -13.43 1.85 18.66
C ARG A 326 -13.89 0.79 17.65
N TRP A 327 -15.14 0.89 17.18
CA TRP A 327 -15.73 -0.02 16.19
C TRP A 327 -15.46 0.39 14.73
N LEU A 328 -14.99 1.61 14.47
CA LEU A 328 -14.85 2.15 13.12
C LEU A 328 -13.92 1.31 12.25
N ILE A 329 -12.68 1.10 12.71
CA ILE A 329 -11.66 0.35 11.95
C ILE A 329 -12.06 -1.12 11.74
N PRO A 330 -12.56 -1.87 12.77
CA PRO A 330 -13.12 -3.20 12.55
C PRO A 330 -14.21 -3.23 11.46
N CYS A 331 -15.15 -2.29 11.48
CA CYS A 331 -16.21 -2.21 10.47
C CYS A 331 -15.64 -1.93 9.07
N LEU A 332 -14.65 -1.04 8.95
CA LEU A 332 -13.99 -0.75 7.67
C LEU A 332 -13.21 -1.97 7.15
N LEU A 333 -12.55 -2.75 8.01
CA LEU A 333 -11.88 -3.98 7.61
C LEU A 333 -12.86 -5.05 7.13
N ILE A 334 -13.98 -5.23 7.83
CA ILE A 334 -15.06 -6.13 7.38
C ILE A 334 -15.60 -5.65 6.03
N PHE A 335 -15.85 -4.36 5.87
CA PHE A 335 -16.28 -3.77 4.61
C PHE A 335 -15.29 -4.09 3.47
N VAL A 336 -13.99 -3.91 3.68
CA VAL A 336 -12.96 -4.24 2.69
C VAL A 336 -12.98 -5.73 2.33
N MET A 337 -13.14 -6.62 3.31
CA MET A 337 -13.23 -8.06 3.06
C MET A 337 -14.47 -8.42 2.24
N VAL A 338 -15.65 -7.89 2.62
CA VAL A 338 -16.90 -8.11 1.90
C VAL A 338 -16.79 -7.62 0.47
N MET A 339 -16.24 -6.44 0.26
CA MET A 339 -16.07 -5.86 -1.06
C MET A 339 -15.10 -6.67 -1.94
N ASN A 340 -13.97 -7.13 -1.41
CA ASN A 340 -13.07 -8.01 -2.18
C ASN A 340 -13.74 -9.34 -2.55
N TYR A 341 -14.50 -9.92 -1.61
CA TYR A 341 -15.27 -11.14 -1.87
C TYR A 341 -16.33 -10.93 -2.95
N GLN A 342 -17.06 -9.82 -2.91
CA GLN A 342 -18.02 -9.46 -3.95
C GLN A 342 -17.36 -9.29 -5.31
N ARG A 343 -16.21 -8.62 -5.39
CA ARG A 343 -15.46 -8.46 -6.64
C ARG A 343 -14.82 -9.73 -7.15
N TYR A 344 -14.53 -10.69 -6.26
CA TYR A 344 -14.14 -12.03 -6.68
C TYR A 344 -15.30 -12.75 -7.37
N LEU A 345 -16.52 -12.66 -6.83
CA LEU A 345 -17.72 -13.27 -7.42
C LEU A 345 -18.20 -12.55 -8.69
N ASN A 346 -18.13 -11.22 -8.68
CA ASN A 346 -18.53 -10.33 -9.78
C ASN A 346 -17.32 -9.47 -10.16
N PRO A 347 -16.37 -9.99 -10.96
CA PRO A 347 -15.25 -9.21 -11.45
C PRO A 347 -15.77 -7.94 -12.13
N PRO A 348 -15.15 -6.77 -11.89
CA PRO A 348 -15.54 -5.54 -12.55
C PRO A 348 -15.16 -5.63 -14.03
N MET A 349 -15.97 -6.29 -14.85
CA MET A 349 -15.95 -6.20 -16.30
C MET A 349 -17.02 -5.19 -16.73
N VAL A 350 -16.62 -4.34 -17.67
CA VAL A 350 -17.31 -3.16 -18.20
C VAL A 350 -18.81 -3.41 -18.46
N SER A 351 -19.68 -3.00 -17.53
CA SER A 351 -21.06 -2.51 -17.78
C SER A 351 -21.96 -2.47 -16.55
N ASP A 352 -21.58 -3.05 -15.41
CA ASP A 352 -22.51 -3.16 -14.28
C ASP A 352 -22.68 -1.82 -13.53
N GLU A 353 -23.94 -1.49 -13.21
CA GLU A 353 -24.26 -0.35 -12.35
C GLU A 353 -23.50 -0.47 -11.03
N ALA A 354 -22.80 0.61 -10.65
CA ALA A 354 -21.98 0.61 -9.43
C ALA A 354 -22.86 0.29 -8.21
N SER A 355 -22.54 -0.82 -7.54
CA SER A 355 -23.26 -1.21 -6.33
C SER A 355 -23.10 -0.15 -5.23
N VAL A 356 -23.96 -0.19 -4.21
CA VAL A 356 -23.81 0.66 -3.01
C VAL A 356 -22.42 0.48 -2.38
N ILE A 357 -21.89 -0.75 -2.40
CA ILE A 357 -20.58 -1.07 -1.84
C ILE A 357 -19.46 -0.47 -2.68
N ASP A 358 -19.57 -0.47 -4.01
CA ASP A 358 -18.59 0.21 -4.87
C ASP A 358 -18.60 1.72 -4.65
N ASN A 359 -19.77 2.33 -4.52
CA ASN A 359 -19.87 3.77 -4.27
C ASN A 359 -19.25 4.13 -2.91
N VAL A 360 -19.58 3.39 -1.85
CA VAL A 360 -18.97 3.62 -0.52
C VAL A 360 -17.46 3.41 -0.58
N GLY A 361 -16.99 2.34 -1.23
CA GLY A 361 -15.58 2.02 -1.37
C GLY A 361 -14.80 3.11 -2.10
N ARG A 362 -15.38 3.66 -3.18
CA ARG A 362 -14.81 4.77 -3.94
C ARG A 362 -14.79 6.06 -3.13
N ILE A 363 -15.82 6.38 -2.35
CA ILE A 363 -15.84 7.59 -1.49
C ILE A 363 -14.70 7.56 -0.47
N ILE A 364 -14.55 6.43 0.22
CA ILE A 364 -13.54 6.27 1.28
C ILE A 364 -12.19 5.85 0.71
N GLY A 365 -12.07 5.67 -0.60
CA GLY A 365 -10.84 5.27 -1.28
C GLY A 365 -10.32 3.89 -0.88
N LEU A 366 -11.19 2.99 -0.42
CA LEU A 366 -10.81 1.61 -0.08
C LEU A 366 -11.25 0.59 -1.13
N ASP A 367 -11.89 1.03 -2.22
CA ASP A 367 -12.20 0.19 -3.36
C ASP A 367 -10.91 -0.45 -3.91
N GLN A 368 -10.89 -1.77 -4.06
CA GLN A 368 -9.68 -2.49 -4.46
C GLN A 368 -10.04 -3.83 -5.09
N TYR A 369 -9.20 -4.29 -6.01
CA TYR A 369 -9.35 -5.58 -6.68
C TYR A 369 -7.96 -6.07 -7.10
N TRP A 370 -7.55 -7.22 -6.59
CA TRP A 370 -6.17 -7.71 -6.71
C TRP A 370 -6.12 -8.94 -7.62
N ALA A 371 -6.58 -8.85 -8.87
CA ALA A 371 -6.75 -10.03 -9.72
C ALA A 371 -5.87 -10.02 -10.99
N MET A 372 -4.69 -9.39 -10.92
CA MET A 372 -3.80 -9.31 -12.07
C MET A 372 -3.42 -10.71 -12.57
N PHE A 373 -3.56 -10.93 -13.88
CA PHE A 373 -3.33 -12.23 -14.55
C PHE A 373 -4.19 -13.38 -14.03
N SER A 374 -5.45 -13.10 -13.68
CA SER A 374 -6.41 -14.08 -13.16
C SER A 374 -7.86 -13.77 -13.61
N PRO A 375 -8.79 -14.75 -13.62
CA PRO A 375 -8.62 -16.13 -13.18
C PRO A 375 -7.75 -16.98 -14.11
N GLY A 376 -7.64 -16.62 -15.39
CA GLY A 376 -6.68 -17.16 -16.34
C GLY A 376 -5.80 -16.04 -16.91
N VAL A 377 -4.63 -16.41 -17.43
CA VAL A 377 -3.68 -15.44 -18.01
C VAL A 377 -4.09 -15.00 -19.41
N LEU A 378 -4.75 -15.87 -20.18
CA LEU A 378 -5.05 -15.68 -21.61
C LEU A 378 -6.45 -15.09 -21.88
N LYS A 379 -7.06 -14.40 -20.91
CA LYS A 379 -8.43 -13.86 -21.04
C LYS A 379 -8.46 -12.37 -21.31
#